data_AF-J1IRS1-F1
#
_entry.id   AF-J1IRS1-F1
#
_cell.length_a   1.000
_cell.length_b   1.000
_cell.length_c   1.000
_cell.angle_alpha   90.00
_cell.angle_beta   90.00
_cell.angle_gamma   90.00
#
_symmetry.space_group_name_H-M   'P 1'
#
loop_
_entity.id
_entity.type
_entity.pdbx_description
1 polymer ?
#
loop_
_entity_poly.entity_id
_entity_poly.type
_entity_poly.pdbx_seq_one_letter_code
_entity_poly.pdbx_strand_id
1 'polypeptide(L)'
;MKKVYAKLAGGKKSFLRPFYKASFVKMLSLSSIVALLSGVSPVYSKRVASKEIANQVTNSLTKEAFLISAKSPAVAFPQRVISVYDYYNDDTSDQENYVTALKVGSVPAANAVSDYANFLTTTFSGKSSDIAIVNILKAYDNNISKNKRNVEEQYKRSLTGQQFPILDNSTSQRLAQDGSDVTVIEKFGIQRNTSIQPRGVNYNVTIGDSLLYNGIFGVVIGYGAEAAGDSTVVIGSSKEGGSVARAKGDYTTAVGSLSRALEEGATALGHRAYAHKEDSVSIGFYSQANVYKGVALGSRSIADTAAGSVGYNPLTNAVAGDSGYVWKSTYGAVSVGDVAKSKSRQIVGVAAGTADTDAVNIAQLKELRTFAAKGWKISVNNKNATVVSIDDTVDFSAGSSNFTITKGNKNNNMKFDLAKDLVLVSVKAGSGTLDATGLVIKDGPKILTTGIEAGNKKITGVAKGTGANDAVNFSQLEEIKEQVASSSFVKQDAETKHITIGKEAEGDKIDIVNNKGEKRVISGIANGAISDVSTEAMTGYQLHQLGSNIAGYLGGGASFNGGTWTPPSFKVKTA
;
A
#
# COMPACT_ATOMS: atom_id res chain seq x y z
N MET A 1 -16.51 6.44 12.08
CA MET A 1 -16.65 7.90 12.23
C MET A 1 -18.13 8.27 12.20
N LYS A 2 -18.75 8.37 13.39
CA LYS A 2 -20.12 8.89 13.56
C LYS A 2 -20.00 10.37 13.97
N LYS A 3 -20.86 11.22 13.39
CA LYS A 3 -21.25 12.56 13.88
C LYS A 3 -20.13 13.61 14.02
N VAL A 4 -19.76 14.29 12.92
CA VAL A 4 -19.34 15.71 12.96
C VAL A 4 -19.67 16.38 11.62
N TYR A 5 -20.94 16.69 11.37
CA TYR A 5 -21.33 17.70 10.39
C TYR A 5 -22.65 18.33 10.85
N ALA A 6 -22.56 19.18 11.88
CA ALA A 6 -23.59 20.15 12.25
C ALA A 6 -23.04 21.13 13.30
N LYS A 7 -22.57 22.30 12.83
CA LYS A 7 -22.49 23.63 13.47
C LYS A 7 -21.22 24.31 13.01
N LEU A 8 -21.37 25.39 12.25
CA LEU A 8 -20.62 26.64 12.41
C LEU A 8 -21.20 27.66 11.43
N ALA A 9 -22.33 28.24 11.83
CA ALA A 9 -22.73 29.57 11.41
C ALA A 9 -22.42 30.52 12.58
N GLY A 10 -21.81 31.67 12.27
CA GLY A 10 -21.87 32.88 13.10
C GLY A 10 -20.68 33.13 14.02
N GLY A 11 -19.86 34.11 13.69
CA GLY A 11 -18.92 34.71 14.64
C GLY A 11 -17.81 35.56 14.00
N LYS A 12 -18.10 36.83 13.68
CA LYS A 12 -17.07 37.86 13.47
C LYS A 12 -16.35 38.13 14.79
N LYS A 13 -15.01 38.18 14.78
CA LYS A 13 -14.19 39.20 15.48
C LYS A 13 -12.71 39.09 15.10
N SER A 14 -12.15 40.25 14.78
CA SER A 14 -10.75 40.56 14.51
C SER A 14 -9.92 40.68 15.80
N PHE A 15 -8.66 40.20 15.83
CA PHE A 15 -7.42 40.97 16.04
C PHE A 15 -6.22 40.05 16.40
N LEU A 16 -5.05 40.40 15.87
CA LEU A 16 -3.66 40.07 16.27
C LEU A 16 -3.04 38.69 15.94
N ARG A 17 -2.11 38.73 14.96
CA ARG A 17 -0.88 37.93 14.80
C ARG A 17 0.18 38.40 15.86
N PRO A 18 1.33 37.71 16.11
CA PRO A 18 2.06 36.79 15.21
C PRO A 18 2.76 35.55 15.84
N PHE A 19 3.29 34.74 14.92
CA PHE A 19 4.41 33.78 15.00
C PHE A 19 4.14 32.25 15.01
N TYR A 20 4.66 31.64 13.94
CA TYR A 20 4.99 30.23 13.64
C TYR A 20 3.88 29.17 13.53
N LYS A 21 3.53 28.81 12.29
CA LYS A 21 3.96 27.54 11.65
C LYS A 21 3.50 27.46 10.20
N ALA A 22 4.42 26.99 9.36
CA ALA A 22 4.22 26.65 7.96
C ALA A 22 3.38 25.38 7.79
N SER A 23 2.51 25.38 6.76
CA SER A 23 2.27 24.27 5.81
C SER A 23 1.16 24.71 4.83
N PHE A 24 1.52 25.07 3.60
CA PHE A 24 1.45 24.17 2.44
C PHE A 24 0.01 23.96 1.91
N VAL A 25 -0.59 25.02 1.36
CA VAL A 25 -1.56 24.91 0.26
C VAL A 25 -0.97 25.69 -0.91
N LYS A 26 -0.23 24.99 -1.77
CA LYS A 26 0.03 25.36 -3.17
C LYS A 26 -0.65 24.27 -3.98
N MET A 27 -1.70 24.60 -4.73
CA MET A 27 -1.53 25.06 -6.12
C MET A 27 -0.73 24.00 -6.89
N LEU A 28 -1.41 22.89 -7.23
CA LEU A 28 -0.93 21.93 -8.22
C LEU A 28 -0.90 22.66 -9.56
N SER A 29 0.23 23.31 -9.87
CA SER A 29 0.54 23.75 -11.21
C SER A 29 0.84 22.53 -12.07
N LEU A 30 0.28 22.53 -13.28
CA LEU A 30 0.39 21.53 -14.36
C LEU A 30 1.84 21.13 -14.76
N SER A 31 2.86 21.67 -14.10
CA SER A 31 4.28 21.37 -14.29
C SER A 31 4.79 20.20 -13.41
N SER A 32 4.05 19.75 -12.40
CA SER A 32 4.49 18.67 -11.49
C SER A 32 4.12 17.26 -11.94
N ILE A 33 3.42 17.09 -13.07
CA ILE A 33 3.08 15.77 -13.65
C ILE A 33 4.09 15.34 -14.73
N VAL A 34 4.97 16.24 -15.19
CA VAL A 34 5.97 15.92 -16.24
C VAL A 34 7.31 15.45 -15.65
N ALA A 35 7.53 15.54 -14.34
CA ALA A 35 8.80 15.16 -13.70
C ALA A 35 8.81 13.79 -13.00
N LEU A 36 7.76 12.97 -13.12
CA LEU A 36 7.74 11.60 -12.59
C LEU A 36 7.77 10.51 -13.69
N LEU A 37 7.90 10.89 -14.97
CA LEU A 37 7.86 9.97 -16.11
C LEU A 37 9.01 10.12 -17.13
N SER A 38 10.08 10.84 -16.82
CA SER A 38 11.26 10.91 -17.69
C SER A 38 12.55 10.61 -16.94
N GLY A 39 12.90 9.33 -16.83
CA GLY A 39 14.22 8.88 -16.36
C GLY A 39 15.33 9.10 -17.40
N VAL A 40 15.48 10.33 -17.92
CA VAL A 40 16.61 10.71 -18.78
C VAL A 40 16.96 12.19 -18.53
N SER A 41 18.23 12.45 -18.21
CA SER A 41 18.80 13.79 -17.99
C SER A 41 18.75 14.65 -19.25
N PRO A 42 18.36 15.94 -19.20
CA PRO A 42 18.53 16.82 -20.35
C PRO A 42 19.98 17.34 -20.42
N VAL A 43 20.70 16.92 -21.46
CA VAL A 43 21.81 17.69 -22.03
C VAL A 43 21.21 18.76 -22.95
N TYR A 44 21.56 20.01 -22.73
CA TYR A 44 21.09 21.18 -23.47
C TYR A 44 21.52 21.15 -24.95
N SER A 45 20.63 21.57 -25.86
CA SER A 45 21.06 22.31 -27.05
C SER A 45 20.09 23.43 -27.41
N LYS A 46 20.49 24.63 -26.99
CA LYS A 46 20.30 25.95 -27.60
C LYS A 46 19.49 25.99 -28.91
N ARG A 47 18.33 26.64 -28.89
CA ARG A 47 17.74 27.29 -30.08
C ARG A 47 18.65 28.46 -30.49
N VAL A 48 19.09 28.49 -31.74
CA VAL A 48 19.54 29.72 -32.41
C VAL A 48 18.65 29.93 -33.63
N ALA A 49 18.28 31.18 -33.82
CA ALA A 49 17.26 31.68 -34.73
C ALA A 49 17.59 31.52 -36.22
N SER A 50 16.52 31.56 -37.02
CA SER A 50 16.52 31.71 -38.47
C SER A 50 17.13 33.04 -38.94
N LYS A 51 18.07 32.97 -39.89
CA LYS A 51 18.30 33.99 -40.92
C LYS A 51 19.10 33.38 -42.09
N GLU A 52 18.40 33.26 -43.22
CA GLU A 52 18.82 33.60 -44.59
C GLU A 52 20.24 33.26 -45.15
N ILE A 53 20.20 32.68 -46.35
CA ILE A 53 21.12 32.82 -47.52
C ILE A 53 22.13 31.69 -47.86
N ALA A 54 21.93 31.18 -49.09
CA ALA A 54 22.86 30.67 -50.12
C ALA A 54 23.55 29.28 -50.05
N ASN A 55 23.24 28.51 -51.10
CA ASN A 55 24.11 27.74 -52.03
C ASN A 55 25.07 26.62 -51.56
N GLN A 56 24.81 25.47 -52.18
CA GLN A 56 25.73 24.50 -52.80
C GLN A 56 26.76 23.72 -51.94
N VAL A 57 26.51 22.41 -51.86
CA VAL A 57 27.41 21.26 -52.11
C VAL A 57 28.84 21.34 -51.56
N THR A 58 29.20 20.46 -50.61
CA THR A 58 30.30 19.48 -50.76
C THR A 58 30.39 18.51 -49.57
N ASN A 59 30.96 17.34 -49.87
CA ASN A 59 31.11 16.13 -49.07
C ASN A 59 31.94 16.25 -47.77
N SER A 60 31.73 15.26 -46.90
CA SER A 60 32.75 14.51 -46.12
C SER A 60 32.68 14.61 -44.59
N LEU A 61 32.25 13.49 -43.99
CA LEU A 61 32.80 12.80 -42.82
C LEU A 61 33.43 13.64 -41.69
N THR A 62 32.79 13.62 -40.52
CA THR A 62 33.50 13.62 -39.23
C THR A 62 32.95 12.49 -38.35
N LYS A 63 33.83 11.51 -38.09
CA LYS A 63 33.75 10.54 -36.99
C LYS A 63 34.18 11.26 -35.70
N GLU A 64 33.52 10.94 -34.59
CA GLU A 64 34.07 10.74 -33.22
C GLU A 64 32.85 10.62 -32.27
N ALA A 65 32.39 9.43 -31.88
CA ALA A 65 32.92 8.52 -30.85
C ALA A 65 32.85 9.08 -29.40
N PHE A 66 31.88 8.62 -28.59
CA PHE A 66 32.16 8.25 -27.19
C PHE A 66 31.07 7.36 -26.54
N LEU A 67 31.50 6.12 -26.28
CA LEU A 67 31.27 5.20 -25.15
C LEU A 67 29.88 4.92 -24.54
N ILE A 68 29.58 3.63 -24.69
CA ILE A 68 28.69 2.75 -23.94
C ILE A 68 29.05 2.74 -22.44
N SER A 69 28.04 2.82 -21.58
CA SER A 69 28.07 2.18 -20.26
C SER A 69 26.90 1.23 -20.14
N ALA A 70 27.23 -0.06 -20.14
CA ALA A 70 26.34 -1.18 -19.94
C ALA A 70 26.15 -1.42 -18.44
N LYS A 71 24.90 -1.62 -18.01
CA LYS A 71 24.53 -2.51 -16.89
C LYS A 71 23.03 -2.80 -16.94
N SER A 72 22.69 -3.92 -17.57
CA SER A 72 21.39 -4.61 -17.49
C SER A 72 21.20 -5.21 -16.08
N PRO A 73 19.99 -5.67 -15.66
CA PRO A 73 19.35 -6.82 -16.29
C PRO A 73 17.82 -6.72 -16.48
N ALA A 74 17.37 -7.44 -17.52
CA ALA A 74 16.10 -8.15 -17.60
C ALA A 74 14.79 -7.33 -17.47
N VAL A 75 14.29 -6.85 -18.61
CA VAL A 75 12.84 -6.77 -18.81
C VAL A 75 12.45 -7.91 -19.74
N ALA A 76 11.85 -8.95 -19.15
CA ALA A 76 11.09 -9.94 -19.88
C ALA A 76 9.79 -9.27 -20.34
N PHE A 77 9.61 -9.11 -21.65
CA PHE A 77 8.32 -8.72 -22.20
C PHE A 77 7.46 -9.97 -22.41
N PRO A 78 6.17 -9.91 -22.05
CA PRO A 78 5.26 -11.03 -22.25
C PRO A 78 5.14 -11.33 -23.74
N GLN A 79 5.29 -12.62 -24.06
CA GLN A 79 4.75 -13.18 -25.27
C GLN A 79 3.24 -12.93 -25.31
N ARG A 80 2.75 -12.66 -26.52
CA ARG A 80 1.33 -12.56 -26.93
C ARG A 80 0.67 -11.22 -26.57
N VAL A 81 0.51 -10.35 -27.56
CA VAL A 81 -0.78 -10.02 -28.18
C VAL A 81 -0.48 -9.38 -29.55
N ILE A 82 -0.96 -10.04 -30.59
CA ILE A 82 -1.16 -9.49 -31.93
C ILE A 82 -2.41 -8.60 -31.84
N SER A 83 -2.29 -7.34 -32.21
CA SER A 83 -3.43 -6.46 -32.46
C SER A 83 -3.19 -5.81 -33.81
N VAL A 84 -3.84 -6.33 -34.85
CA VAL A 84 -4.07 -5.59 -36.10
C VAL A 84 -5.48 -5.04 -35.98
N TYR A 85 -5.58 -3.72 -35.90
CA TYR A 85 -6.84 -2.99 -36.02
C TYR A 85 -6.96 -2.62 -37.48
N ASP A 86 -8.02 -3.06 -38.15
CA ASP A 86 -8.31 -2.72 -39.53
C ASP A 86 -9.71 -2.10 -39.60
N TYR A 87 -9.79 -0.89 -40.13
CA TYR A 87 -11.04 -0.15 -40.32
C TYR A 87 -11.27 -0.06 -41.83
N TYR A 88 -12.28 -0.79 -42.32
CA TYR A 88 -12.66 -0.74 -43.72
C TYR A 88 -13.15 0.67 -44.08
N ASN A 89 -12.45 1.29 -45.02
CA ASN A 89 -12.95 2.27 -45.98
C ASN A 89 -12.67 1.66 -47.36
N ASP A 90 -13.62 1.79 -48.29
CA ASP A 90 -13.57 1.25 -49.66
C ASP A 90 -12.26 1.60 -50.38
N ASP A 91 -11.40 0.60 -50.62
CA ASP A 91 -10.83 0.37 -51.95
C ASP A 91 -10.36 -1.09 -52.07
N THR A 92 -10.66 -1.70 -53.21
CA THR A 92 -10.63 -3.14 -53.45
C THR A 92 -9.22 -3.73 -53.56
N SER A 93 -8.93 -4.82 -52.84
CA SER A 93 -8.65 -6.15 -53.43
C SER A 93 -7.96 -7.12 -52.45
N ASP A 94 -8.68 -8.22 -52.20
CA ASP A 94 -8.27 -9.59 -51.91
C ASP A 94 -7.03 -9.91 -51.04
N GLN A 95 -7.39 -10.57 -49.93
CA GLN A 95 -6.71 -11.62 -49.17
C GLN A 95 -5.68 -12.44 -49.98
N GLU A 96 -4.56 -12.90 -49.43
CA GLU A 96 -4.51 -13.99 -48.44
C GLU A 96 -3.19 -14.06 -47.64
N ASN A 97 -3.34 -14.65 -46.46
CA ASN A 97 -2.34 -14.98 -45.45
C ASN A 97 -1.20 -15.88 -45.92
N TYR A 98 0.02 -15.63 -45.43
CA TYR A 98 0.97 -16.71 -45.11
C TYR A 98 1.71 -16.43 -43.79
N VAL A 99 1.60 -17.39 -42.86
CA VAL A 99 2.42 -17.52 -41.66
C VAL A 99 3.65 -18.35 -42.04
N THR A 100 4.85 -17.81 -41.87
CA THR A 100 6.09 -18.61 -41.93
C THR A 100 6.89 -18.37 -40.65
N ALA A 101 6.84 -19.36 -39.77
CA ALA A 101 7.73 -19.44 -38.62
C ALA A 101 9.10 -19.97 -39.08
N LEU A 102 10.17 -19.22 -38.81
CA LEU A 102 11.53 -19.72 -38.95
C LEU A 102 12.27 -19.58 -37.62
N LYS A 103 12.64 -20.75 -37.09
CA LYS A 103 13.29 -20.99 -35.81
C LYS A 103 14.76 -21.29 -36.09
N VAL A 104 15.67 -20.35 -35.85
CA VAL A 104 17.13 -20.58 -35.68
C VAL A 104 17.63 -19.43 -34.79
N GLY A 105 18.08 -19.66 -33.56
CA GLY A 105 19.40 -20.20 -33.23
C GLY A 105 20.31 -19.03 -32.82
N SER A 106 20.52 -18.87 -31.52
CA SER A 106 21.23 -17.74 -30.89
C SER A 106 22.68 -17.60 -31.36
N VAL A 107 23.05 -16.39 -31.84
CA VAL A 107 24.45 -16.03 -32.18
C VAL A 107 24.86 -14.76 -31.39
N PRO A 108 26.11 -14.67 -30.86
CA PRO A 108 26.56 -13.57 -30.02
C PRO A 108 26.67 -12.22 -30.75
N ALA A 109 26.47 -11.14 -29.99
CA ALA A 109 26.26 -9.75 -30.42
C ALA A 109 27.45 -9.03 -31.10
N ALA A 110 28.39 -9.73 -31.72
CA ALA A 110 29.49 -9.14 -32.48
C ALA A 110 29.33 -9.26 -34.01
N ASN A 111 28.44 -10.14 -34.50
CA ASN A 111 28.27 -10.39 -35.95
C ASN A 111 26.94 -9.84 -36.53
N ALA A 112 26.03 -9.33 -35.69
CA ALA A 112 24.72 -8.85 -36.14
C ALA A 112 24.78 -7.61 -37.06
N VAL A 113 25.85 -6.81 -36.93
CA VAL A 113 26.03 -5.59 -37.76
C VAL A 113 26.59 -5.95 -39.15
N SER A 114 27.41 -6.99 -39.26
CA SER A 114 27.88 -7.47 -40.58
C SER A 114 26.80 -8.28 -41.30
N ASP A 115 25.98 -9.04 -40.60
CA ASP A 115 24.92 -9.86 -41.21
C ASP A 115 23.73 -9.04 -41.69
N TYR A 116 23.37 -7.95 -40.99
CA TYR A 116 22.32 -7.04 -41.45
C TYR A 116 22.78 -6.20 -42.65
N ALA A 117 24.04 -5.76 -42.66
CA ALA A 117 24.64 -5.05 -43.79
C ALA A 117 24.84 -5.97 -45.01
N ASN A 118 25.26 -7.23 -44.81
CA ASN A 118 25.32 -8.22 -45.88
C ASN A 118 23.92 -8.61 -46.36
N PHE A 119 22.93 -8.80 -45.49
CA PHE A 119 21.55 -9.09 -45.88
C PHE A 119 20.98 -7.98 -46.78
N LEU A 120 21.17 -6.71 -46.42
CA LEU A 120 20.75 -5.59 -47.27
C LEU A 120 21.54 -5.54 -48.58
N THR A 121 22.85 -5.76 -48.54
CA THR A 121 23.68 -5.71 -49.75
C THR A 121 23.38 -6.87 -50.71
N THR A 122 23.11 -8.08 -50.22
CA THR A 122 22.78 -9.25 -51.04
C THR A 122 21.33 -9.22 -51.53
N THR A 123 20.39 -8.69 -50.73
CA THR A 123 18.97 -8.55 -51.11
C THR A 123 18.78 -7.45 -52.16
N PHE A 124 19.58 -6.37 -52.11
CA PHE A 124 19.45 -5.24 -53.04
C PHE A 124 20.47 -5.23 -54.21
N SER A 125 21.46 -6.13 -54.26
CA SER A 125 22.44 -6.20 -55.37
C SER A 125 22.18 -7.28 -56.44
N GLY A 126 21.02 -7.95 -56.41
CA GLY A 126 20.56 -8.81 -57.51
C GLY A 126 21.37 -10.09 -57.78
N LYS A 127 22.29 -10.49 -56.88
CA LYS A 127 23.10 -11.71 -57.01
C LYS A 127 22.86 -12.69 -55.85
N SER A 128 21.61 -13.11 -55.64
CA SER A 128 21.30 -14.25 -54.75
C SER A 128 20.66 -15.39 -55.54
N SER A 129 21.11 -16.62 -55.28
CA SER A 129 20.63 -17.86 -55.91
C SER A 129 19.35 -18.43 -55.28
N ASP A 130 18.70 -17.69 -54.37
CA ASP A 130 17.45 -18.10 -53.74
C ASP A 130 16.22 -17.76 -54.59
N ILE A 131 15.58 -18.82 -55.08
CA ILE A 131 14.50 -18.82 -56.08
C ILE A 131 13.21 -18.10 -55.60
N ALA A 132 13.06 -17.85 -54.29
CA ALA A 132 11.87 -17.19 -53.74
C ALA A 132 11.85 -15.66 -53.93
N ILE A 133 13.00 -14.99 -53.91
CA ILE A 133 13.08 -13.51 -54.02
C ILE A 133 13.13 -13.06 -55.49
N VAL A 134 13.72 -13.87 -56.37
CA VAL A 134 13.75 -13.64 -57.82
C VAL A 134 12.35 -13.61 -58.44
N ASN A 135 11.37 -14.29 -57.84
CA ASN A 135 9.99 -14.31 -58.34
C ASN A 135 9.20 -13.05 -57.97
N ILE A 136 9.47 -12.41 -56.83
CA ILE A 136 8.79 -11.16 -56.44
C ILE A 136 9.32 -9.99 -57.28
N LEU A 137 10.62 -9.94 -57.54
CA LEU A 137 11.21 -8.91 -58.41
C LEU A 137 10.84 -9.10 -59.90
N LYS A 138 10.75 -10.35 -60.40
CA LYS A 138 10.26 -10.61 -61.77
C LYS A 138 8.75 -10.40 -61.96
N ALA A 139 7.95 -10.50 -60.90
CA ALA A 139 6.52 -10.22 -60.95
C ALA A 139 6.24 -8.70 -60.98
N TYR A 140 7.08 -7.89 -60.34
CA TYR A 140 6.95 -6.44 -60.37
C TYR A 140 7.47 -5.82 -61.68
N ASP A 141 8.51 -6.39 -62.29
CA ASP A 141 9.09 -5.90 -63.55
C ASP A 141 8.22 -6.25 -64.79
N ASN A 142 7.45 -7.35 -64.74
CA ASN A 142 6.55 -7.74 -65.83
C ASN A 142 5.20 -6.98 -65.83
N ASN A 143 4.83 -6.31 -64.75
CA ASN A 143 3.57 -5.54 -64.68
C ASN A 143 3.72 -4.04 -65.01
N ILE A 144 4.94 -3.57 -65.27
CA ILE A 144 5.19 -2.19 -65.73
C ILE A 144 5.09 -2.07 -67.27
N SER A 145 4.96 -3.20 -68.00
CA SER A 145 4.78 -3.20 -69.45
C SER A 145 3.58 -4.03 -69.90
N LYS A 146 2.37 -3.65 -69.45
CA LYS A 146 1.08 -3.90 -70.12
C LYS A 146 -0.06 -3.24 -69.34
N ASN A 147 -0.16 -1.92 -69.43
CA ASN A 147 -1.42 -1.18 -69.55
C ASN A 147 -1.16 0.34 -69.53
N LYS A 148 -0.41 0.83 -70.53
CA LYS A 148 -0.69 2.15 -71.09
C LYS A 148 -1.95 2.00 -71.96
N ARG A 149 -3.12 2.38 -71.44
CA ARG A 149 -4.24 2.84 -72.27
C ARG A 149 -4.84 4.09 -71.65
N ASN A 150 -5.11 5.03 -72.55
CA ASN A 150 -5.33 6.46 -72.42
C ASN A 150 -6.35 6.90 -71.36
N VAL A 151 -5.97 7.93 -70.61
CA VAL A 151 -6.80 8.71 -69.67
C VAL A 151 -7.50 9.88 -70.40
N GLU A 152 -7.69 9.79 -71.72
CA GLU A 152 -8.22 10.91 -72.54
C GLU A 152 -9.68 10.75 -73.01
N GLU A 153 -10.43 9.75 -72.50
CA GLU A 153 -11.86 9.57 -72.88
C GLU A 153 -12.90 9.63 -71.74
N GLN A 154 -12.51 9.80 -70.47
CA GLN A 154 -13.49 9.80 -69.36
C GLN A 154 -13.83 11.18 -68.76
N TYR A 155 -13.33 12.28 -69.32
CA TYR A 155 -13.66 13.65 -68.90
C TYR A 155 -14.21 14.54 -70.02
N LYS A 156 -14.82 13.95 -71.06
CA LYS A 156 -15.66 14.69 -72.04
C LYS A 156 -17.02 14.02 -72.18
N ARG A 157 -17.88 14.19 -71.18
CA ARG A 157 -19.35 14.22 -71.35
C ARG A 157 -20.02 14.67 -70.04
N SER A 158 -19.72 15.89 -69.65
CA SER A 158 -20.62 16.66 -68.81
C SER A 158 -20.60 18.11 -69.31
N LEU A 159 -21.79 18.61 -69.62
CA LEU A 159 -22.18 20.00 -69.86
C LEU A 159 -21.78 20.66 -71.19
N THR A 160 -22.66 20.52 -72.19
CA THR A 160 -23.19 21.67 -72.95
C THR A 160 -24.61 21.31 -73.40
N GLY A 161 -25.59 22.10 -72.98
CA GLY A 161 -27.01 21.74 -73.01
C GLY A 161 -27.79 22.24 -74.21
N GLN A 162 -29.07 21.88 -74.22
CA GLN A 162 -30.20 22.71 -74.66
C GLN A 162 -31.50 21.96 -74.30
N GLN A 163 -32.27 22.54 -73.39
CA GLN A 163 -33.62 23.09 -73.63
C GLN A 163 -34.72 22.03 -73.84
N PHE A 164 -35.66 22.06 -72.88
CA PHE A 164 -36.95 21.38 -72.89
C PHE A 164 -37.72 21.56 -74.21
N PRO A 165 -38.50 20.53 -74.58
CA PRO A 165 -39.90 20.81 -74.88
C PRO A 165 -40.83 19.97 -73.99
N ILE A 166 -41.83 20.67 -73.49
CA ILE A 166 -43.06 20.15 -72.90
C ILE A 166 -43.75 19.27 -73.93
N LEU A 167 -44.19 18.07 -73.57
CA LEU A 167 -45.37 17.49 -74.22
C LEU A 167 -46.16 16.56 -73.31
N ASP A 168 -47.45 16.73 -73.50
CA ASP A 168 -48.58 16.43 -72.65
C ASP A 168 -49.11 15.01 -72.87
N ASN A 169 -49.74 14.51 -71.81
CA ASN A 169 -50.79 13.51 -71.69
C ASN A 169 -51.14 12.56 -72.86
N SER A 170 -51.38 11.31 -72.44
CA SER A 170 -52.28 10.31 -73.02
C SER A 170 -51.67 9.08 -73.72
N THR A 171 -52.19 7.94 -73.29
CA THR A 171 -52.22 6.60 -73.91
C THR A 171 -51.10 5.58 -73.61
N SER A 172 -51.58 4.45 -73.08
CA SER A 172 -50.93 3.20 -72.73
C SER A 172 -50.22 2.54 -73.91
N GLN A 173 -48.99 2.07 -73.73
CA GLN A 173 -48.36 1.03 -74.56
C GLN A 173 -47.28 0.32 -73.71
N ARG A 174 -47.52 -0.93 -73.29
CA ARG A 174 -46.90 -2.15 -73.84
C ARG A 174 -45.39 -1.99 -74.03
N LEU A 175 -44.61 -2.50 -73.08
CA LEU A 175 -43.17 -2.72 -73.22
C LEU A 175 -42.90 -4.18 -73.54
N ALA A 176 -42.47 -4.41 -74.77
CA ALA A 176 -41.71 -5.55 -75.29
C ALA A 176 -41.03 -4.97 -76.55
N GLN A 177 -39.75 -5.12 -76.86
CA GLN A 177 -38.65 -5.99 -76.45
C GLN A 177 -37.35 -5.39 -77.05
N ASP A 178 -36.19 -5.65 -76.45
CA ASP A 178 -34.86 -5.94 -77.06
C ASP A 178 -33.80 -5.86 -75.94
N GLY A 179 -32.87 -6.77 -75.66
CA GLY A 179 -32.46 -8.07 -76.19
C GLY A 179 -31.34 -8.61 -75.26
N SER A 180 -31.35 -9.92 -75.03
CA SER A 180 -30.39 -10.77 -74.29
C SER A 180 -30.12 -10.50 -72.80
N ASP A 181 -30.49 -11.50 -71.98
CA ASP A 181 -30.16 -11.72 -70.55
C ASP A 181 -30.85 -10.87 -69.47
N VAL A 182 -32.11 -10.52 -69.70
CA VAL A 182 -33.06 -10.34 -68.59
C VAL A 182 -34.11 -11.43 -68.70
N THR A 183 -34.01 -12.44 -67.84
CA THR A 183 -35.14 -13.32 -67.54
C THR A 183 -36.21 -12.46 -66.88
N VAL A 184 -37.03 -11.80 -67.70
CA VAL A 184 -38.26 -11.17 -67.23
C VAL A 184 -39.08 -12.30 -66.63
N ILE A 185 -39.34 -12.20 -65.33
CA ILE A 185 -40.19 -13.13 -64.59
C ILE A 185 -41.63 -12.94 -65.11
N GLU A 186 -41.92 -13.44 -66.30
CA GLU A 186 -43.28 -13.62 -66.84
C GLU A 186 -43.97 -14.86 -66.24
N LYS A 187 -43.63 -15.18 -64.98
CA LYS A 187 -44.27 -16.21 -64.18
C LYS A 187 -44.69 -15.72 -62.81
N PHE A 188 -44.91 -14.41 -62.65
CA PHE A 188 -45.89 -13.95 -61.68
C PHE A 188 -47.27 -14.06 -62.34
N GLY A 189 -47.97 -15.16 -62.05
CA GLY A 189 -49.42 -15.17 -62.10
C GLY A 189 -49.92 -14.16 -61.09
N ILE A 190 -49.89 -12.87 -61.43
CA ILE A 190 -50.74 -11.86 -60.80
C ILE A 190 -52.15 -12.26 -61.21
N GLN A 191 -52.78 -13.15 -60.43
CA GLN A 191 -54.22 -13.30 -60.51
C GLN A 191 -54.81 -11.89 -60.38
N ARG A 192 -55.61 -11.52 -61.38
CA ARG A 192 -56.23 -10.21 -61.53
C ARG A 192 -57.28 -9.96 -60.44
N ASN A 193 -56.80 -9.77 -59.21
CA ASN A 193 -57.49 -9.16 -58.08
C ASN A 193 -56.67 -8.00 -57.50
N THR A 194 -55.65 -7.51 -58.22
CA THR A 194 -54.98 -6.24 -57.89
C THR A 194 -55.92 -5.09 -58.24
N SER A 195 -56.79 -4.77 -57.31
CA SER A 195 -57.46 -3.47 -57.26
C SER A 195 -56.40 -2.41 -56.93
N ILE A 196 -55.68 -1.90 -57.94
CA ILE A 196 -55.18 -0.53 -57.85
C ILE A 196 -56.44 0.31 -58.04
N GLN A 197 -57.12 0.65 -56.95
CA GLN A 197 -58.30 1.51 -56.99
C GLN A 197 -57.82 2.96 -56.85
N PRO A 198 -57.68 3.75 -57.94
CA PRO A 198 -57.69 5.19 -57.81
C PRO A 198 -59.16 5.61 -57.63
N ARG A 199 -59.74 5.33 -56.46
CA ARG A 199 -61.07 5.85 -56.10
C ARG A 199 -61.07 6.32 -54.66
N GLY A 200 -60.92 7.65 -54.51
CA GLY A 200 -61.06 8.41 -53.27
C GLY A 200 -59.79 8.43 -52.41
N VAL A 201 -59.17 9.62 -52.27
CA VAL A 201 -58.21 10.13 -51.25
C VAL A 201 -57.19 9.21 -50.53
N ASN A 202 -57.11 7.93 -50.85
CA ASN A 202 -56.40 6.91 -50.08
C ASN A 202 -55.25 6.37 -50.93
N TYR A 203 -54.03 6.84 -50.66
CA TYR A 203 -52.82 6.52 -51.45
C TYR A 203 -52.21 5.18 -51.02
N ASN A 204 -52.90 4.08 -51.32
CA ASN A 204 -52.50 2.74 -50.86
C ASN A 204 -51.87 1.90 -51.98
N VAL A 205 -50.97 1.00 -51.60
CA VAL A 205 -50.40 -0.04 -52.49
C VAL A 205 -50.78 -1.41 -51.95
N THR A 206 -51.66 -2.12 -52.65
CA THR A 206 -52.12 -3.46 -52.24
C THR A 206 -51.81 -4.51 -53.32
N ILE A 207 -51.05 -5.55 -52.97
CA ILE A 207 -50.62 -6.62 -53.88
C ILE A 207 -50.80 -7.98 -53.21
N GLY A 208 -51.82 -8.74 -53.59
CA GLY A 208 -52.10 -10.04 -53.01
C GLY A 208 -53.58 -10.38 -53.06
N ASP A 209 -53.92 -11.62 -52.74
CA ASP A 209 -55.30 -12.08 -52.65
C ASP A 209 -55.79 -12.09 -51.19
N SER A 210 -57.11 -11.91 -51.00
CA SER A 210 -57.78 -11.93 -49.70
C SER A 210 -57.25 -10.91 -48.68
N LEU A 211 -56.81 -9.74 -49.13
CA LEU A 211 -56.33 -8.65 -48.27
C LEU A 211 -57.47 -7.98 -47.49
N LEU A 212 -57.20 -7.62 -46.23
CA LEU A 212 -58.08 -6.76 -45.43
C LEU A 212 -57.31 -5.48 -45.11
N TYR A 213 -57.68 -4.38 -45.77
CA TYR A 213 -57.04 -3.10 -45.56
C TYR A 213 -58.07 -2.01 -45.29
N ASN A 214 -57.95 -1.36 -44.13
CA ASN A 214 -58.93 -0.37 -43.65
C ASN A 214 -58.35 1.03 -43.40
N GLY A 215 -57.05 1.24 -43.59
CA GLY A 215 -56.40 2.54 -43.35
C GLY A 215 -56.24 3.40 -44.61
N ILE A 216 -55.41 4.45 -44.49
CA ILE A 216 -54.92 5.27 -45.60
C ILE A 216 -53.38 5.32 -45.63
N PHE A 217 -52.78 5.59 -46.80
CA PHE A 217 -51.33 5.70 -47.03
C PHE A 217 -50.50 4.41 -46.79
N GLY A 218 -51.11 3.22 -46.86
CA GLY A 218 -50.45 1.96 -46.51
C GLY A 218 -49.88 1.16 -47.69
N VAL A 219 -48.94 0.26 -47.40
CA VAL A 219 -48.41 -0.76 -48.32
C VAL A 219 -48.75 -2.15 -47.77
N VAL A 220 -49.48 -2.96 -48.52
CA VAL A 220 -49.91 -4.30 -48.11
C VAL A 220 -49.61 -5.31 -49.20
N ILE A 221 -48.72 -6.25 -48.93
CA ILE A 221 -48.26 -7.24 -49.90
C ILE A 221 -48.31 -8.64 -49.28
N GLY A 222 -49.03 -9.56 -49.92
CA GLY A 222 -49.10 -10.97 -49.52
C GLY A 222 -50.52 -11.53 -49.46
N TYR A 223 -50.63 -12.85 -49.37
CA TYR A 223 -51.93 -13.53 -49.22
C TYR A 223 -52.48 -13.33 -47.80
N GLY A 224 -53.71 -12.80 -47.70
CA GLY A 224 -54.42 -12.65 -46.43
C GLY A 224 -53.88 -11.54 -45.52
N ALA A 225 -52.89 -10.76 -45.96
CA ALA A 225 -52.27 -9.72 -45.13
C ALA A 225 -53.31 -8.69 -44.66
N GLU A 226 -53.20 -8.30 -43.39
CA GLU A 226 -54.14 -7.39 -42.75
C GLU A 226 -53.45 -6.11 -42.32
N ALA A 227 -53.97 -4.97 -42.76
CA ALA A 227 -53.57 -3.68 -42.23
C ALA A 227 -54.79 -2.83 -41.84
N ALA A 228 -54.90 -2.45 -40.57
CA ALA A 228 -56.05 -1.73 -40.05
C ALA A 228 -55.77 -0.25 -39.75
N GLY A 229 -54.52 0.10 -39.43
CA GLY A 229 -54.12 1.47 -39.14
C GLY A 229 -53.73 2.26 -40.38
N ASP A 230 -53.53 3.56 -40.18
CA ASP A 230 -53.03 4.47 -41.19
C ASP A 230 -51.50 4.39 -41.33
N SER A 231 -51.00 4.68 -42.53
CA SER A 231 -49.57 4.70 -42.87
C SER A 231 -48.81 3.41 -42.50
N THR A 232 -49.45 2.25 -42.68
CA THR A 232 -48.87 0.94 -42.31
C THR A 232 -48.11 0.27 -43.44
N VAL A 233 -47.13 -0.58 -43.11
CA VAL A 233 -46.47 -1.49 -44.05
C VAL A 233 -46.69 -2.94 -43.61
N VAL A 234 -47.27 -3.76 -44.48
CA VAL A 234 -47.42 -5.21 -44.27
C VAL A 234 -46.86 -5.95 -45.46
N ILE A 235 -45.85 -6.79 -45.24
CA ILE A 235 -45.28 -7.64 -46.29
C ILE A 235 -45.13 -9.04 -45.73
N GLY A 236 -45.99 -9.95 -46.16
CA GLY A 236 -45.95 -11.33 -45.70
C GLY A 236 -47.24 -12.06 -45.99
N SER A 237 -47.14 -13.37 -46.18
CA SER A 237 -48.27 -14.25 -46.38
C SER A 237 -48.30 -15.30 -45.28
N SER A 238 -49.50 -15.77 -44.89
CA SER A 238 -49.61 -17.08 -44.25
C SER A 238 -51.03 -17.65 -44.29
N LYS A 239 -51.10 -18.96 -44.44
CA LYS A 239 -52.31 -19.80 -44.33
C LYS A 239 -52.06 -20.94 -43.32
N GLU A 240 -51.22 -20.72 -42.31
CA GLU A 240 -51.14 -21.63 -41.16
C GLU A 240 -52.17 -21.22 -40.11
N GLY A 241 -53.21 -22.05 -39.93
CA GLY A 241 -54.17 -21.92 -38.81
C GLY A 241 -54.98 -20.62 -38.80
N GLY A 242 -55.19 -19.96 -39.95
CA GLY A 242 -55.96 -18.72 -40.06
C GLY A 242 -55.25 -17.46 -39.57
N SER A 243 -53.96 -17.54 -39.25
CA SER A 243 -53.14 -16.36 -38.90
C SER A 243 -52.42 -15.81 -40.13
N VAL A 244 -52.27 -14.49 -40.18
CA VAL A 244 -51.68 -13.74 -41.30
C VAL A 244 -50.70 -12.69 -40.77
N ALA A 245 -49.89 -12.11 -41.67
CA ALA A 245 -49.10 -10.92 -41.33
C ALA A 245 -50.06 -9.75 -41.07
N ARG A 246 -49.82 -9.00 -39.99
CA ARG A 246 -50.81 -8.04 -39.48
C ARG A 246 -50.17 -6.76 -38.92
N ALA A 247 -50.66 -5.61 -39.38
CA ALA A 247 -50.37 -4.29 -38.83
C ALA A 247 -51.68 -3.63 -38.36
N LYS A 248 -51.86 -3.37 -37.06
CA LYS A 248 -53.14 -2.86 -36.53
C LYS A 248 -53.13 -1.38 -36.18
N GLY A 249 -52.09 -0.91 -35.47
CA GLY A 249 -51.97 0.48 -35.09
C GLY A 249 -51.51 1.36 -36.25
N ASP A 250 -51.66 2.68 -36.09
CA ASP A 250 -51.14 3.65 -37.03
C ASP A 250 -49.60 3.61 -37.05
N TYR A 251 -49.00 3.93 -38.20
CA TYR A 251 -47.55 3.98 -38.40
C TYR A 251 -46.82 2.63 -38.12
N THR A 252 -47.53 1.50 -38.23
CA THR A 252 -46.96 0.19 -37.93
C THR A 252 -46.32 -0.50 -39.14
N THR A 253 -45.30 -1.32 -38.88
CA THR A 253 -44.60 -2.12 -39.90
C THR A 253 -44.55 -3.59 -39.51
N ALA A 254 -45.11 -4.48 -40.33
CA ALA A 254 -45.11 -5.93 -40.14
C ALA A 254 -44.55 -6.63 -41.40
N VAL A 255 -43.31 -7.09 -41.35
CA VAL A 255 -42.61 -7.72 -42.47
C VAL A 255 -42.18 -9.14 -42.09
N GLY A 256 -42.63 -10.14 -42.84
CA GLY A 256 -42.41 -11.56 -42.58
C GLY A 256 -43.72 -12.32 -42.47
N SER A 257 -43.68 -13.62 -42.80
CA SER A 257 -44.86 -14.48 -42.65
C SER A 257 -45.30 -14.51 -41.19
N LEU A 258 -46.61 -14.32 -40.94
CA LEU A 258 -47.20 -14.27 -39.60
C LEU A 258 -46.65 -13.17 -38.68
N SER A 259 -45.92 -12.16 -39.17
CA SER A 259 -45.46 -11.06 -38.32
C SER A 259 -46.63 -10.21 -37.82
N ARG A 260 -46.49 -9.61 -36.63
CA ARG A 260 -47.56 -8.78 -36.03
C ARG A 260 -47.01 -7.51 -35.41
N ALA A 261 -47.47 -6.36 -35.89
CA ALA A 261 -47.28 -5.06 -35.26
C ALA A 261 -48.64 -4.53 -34.84
N LEU A 262 -48.93 -4.48 -33.54
CA LEU A 262 -50.31 -4.41 -33.04
C LEU A 262 -50.78 -3.02 -32.58
N GLU A 263 -49.87 -2.18 -32.11
CA GLU A 263 -50.16 -0.87 -31.52
C GLU A 263 -49.38 0.22 -32.26
N GLU A 264 -49.73 1.49 -32.06
CA GLU A 264 -49.12 2.64 -32.75
C GLU A 264 -47.58 2.59 -32.74
N GLY A 265 -46.95 2.86 -33.90
CA GLY A 265 -45.49 2.92 -34.06
C GLY A 265 -44.76 1.57 -33.97
N ALA A 266 -45.45 0.46 -33.73
CA ALA A 266 -44.84 -0.85 -33.57
C ALA A 266 -44.20 -1.38 -34.87
N THR A 267 -43.03 -2.04 -34.75
CA THR A 267 -42.29 -2.64 -35.87
C THR A 267 -41.97 -4.10 -35.61
N ALA A 268 -42.41 -5.01 -36.50
CA ALA A 268 -42.13 -6.44 -36.44
C ALA A 268 -41.50 -6.93 -37.75
N LEU A 269 -40.25 -7.42 -37.68
CA LEU A 269 -39.49 -7.92 -38.83
C LEU A 269 -39.01 -9.36 -38.58
N GLY A 270 -39.49 -10.30 -39.39
CA GLY A 270 -39.16 -11.73 -39.34
C GLY A 270 -40.40 -12.61 -39.20
N HIS A 271 -40.27 -13.89 -39.56
CA HIS A 271 -41.38 -14.84 -39.41
C HIS A 271 -41.77 -14.98 -37.94
N ARG A 272 -43.06 -14.72 -37.65
CA ARG A 272 -43.63 -14.66 -36.29
C ARG A 272 -42.91 -13.69 -35.34
N ALA A 273 -42.32 -12.62 -35.86
CA ALA A 273 -41.90 -11.50 -35.03
C ALA A 273 -43.15 -10.75 -34.55
N TYR A 274 -43.24 -10.46 -33.25
CA TYR A 274 -44.40 -9.80 -32.65
C TYR A 274 -44.01 -8.54 -31.86
N ALA A 275 -44.45 -7.39 -32.34
CA ALA A 275 -44.38 -6.12 -31.63
C ALA A 275 -45.78 -5.81 -31.06
N HIS A 276 -45.98 -6.12 -29.78
CA HIS A 276 -47.30 -6.15 -29.13
C HIS A 276 -47.72 -4.81 -28.51
N LYS A 277 -46.81 -3.85 -28.36
CA LYS A 277 -47.05 -2.60 -27.64
C LYS A 277 -46.66 -1.37 -28.47
N GLU A 278 -47.14 -0.21 -28.05
CA GLU A 278 -46.82 1.07 -28.67
C GLU A 278 -45.30 1.28 -28.68
N ASP A 279 -44.79 1.77 -29.82
CA ASP A 279 -43.37 2.00 -30.12
C ASP A 279 -42.45 0.77 -29.90
N SER A 280 -43.01 -0.44 -29.84
CA SER A 280 -42.20 -1.65 -29.63
C SER A 280 -41.58 -2.15 -30.94
N VAL A 281 -40.38 -2.72 -30.85
CA VAL A 281 -39.62 -3.20 -32.00
C VAL A 281 -39.23 -4.66 -31.81
N SER A 282 -39.59 -5.53 -32.75
CA SER A 282 -39.30 -6.96 -32.72
C SER A 282 -38.63 -7.39 -34.01
N ILE A 283 -37.35 -7.73 -33.95
CA ILE A 283 -36.54 -8.10 -35.12
C ILE A 283 -35.96 -9.51 -34.91
N GLY A 284 -36.41 -10.45 -35.72
CA GLY A 284 -35.91 -11.83 -35.77
C GLY A 284 -37.02 -12.88 -35.72
N PHE A 285 -36.71 -14.08 -36.22
CA PHE A 285 -37.60 -15.24 -36.24
C PHE A 285 -38.12 -15.57 -34.82
N TYR A 286 -39.43 -15.50 -34.61
CA TYR A 286 -40.11 -15.69 -33.31
C TYR A 286 -39.70 -14.69 -32.20
N SER A 287 -39.18 -13.51 -32.55
CA SER A 287 -38.93 -12.44 -31.57
C SER A 287 -40.24 -11.85 -31.04
N GLN A 288 -40.24 -11.34 -29.80
CA GLN A 288 -41.42 -10.72 -29.18
C GLN A 288 -41.04 -9.49 -28.35
N ALA A 289 -41.63 -8.34 -28.63
CA ALA A 289 -41.55 -7.14 -27.81
C ALA A 289 -42.91 -6.88 -27.15
N ASN A 290 -42.99 -7.12 -25.84
CA ASN A 290 -44.26 -7.22 -25.09
C ASN A 290 -44.54 -6.01 -24.20
N VAL A 291 -43.62 -5.04 -24.15
CA VAL A 291 -43.69 -3.85 -23.29
C VAL A 291 -43.59 -2.56 -24.11
N TYR A 292 -44.16 -1.48 -23.59
CA TYR A 292 -44.07 -0.14 -24.16
C TYR A 292 -42.61 0.24 -24.46
N LYS A 293 -42.32 0.64 -25.70
CA LYS A 293 -40.95 0.99 -26.17
C LYS A 293 -39.90 -0.12 -25.97
N GLY A 294 -40.32 -1.37 -25.81
CA GLY A 294 -39.42 -2.51 -25.69
C GLY A 294 -38.85 -2.92 -27.05
N VAL A 295 -37.61 -3.43 -27.06
CA VAL A 295 -36.93 -3.85 -28.28
C VAL A 295 -36.44 -5.29 -28.14
N ALA A 296 -36.90 -6.22 -28.98
CA ALA A 296 -36.42 -7.59 -29.04
C ALA A 296 -35.56 -7.81 -30.29
N LEU A 297 -34.27 -8.09 -30.11
CA LEU A 297 -33.29 -8.23 -31.20
C LEU A 297 -32.75 -9.67 -31.28
N GLY A 298 -32.95 -10.31 -32.42
CA GLY A 298 -32.51 -11.67 -32.72
C GLY A 298 -33.61 -12.72 -32.59
N SER A 299 -33.39 -13.88 -33.22
CA SER A 299 -34.39 -14.97 -33.20
C SER A 299 -34.75 -15.38 -31.77
N ARG A 300 -36.05 -15.46 -31.47
CA ARG A 300 -36.59 -15.87 -30.17
C ARG A 300 -36.17 -14.97 -28.99
N SER A 301 -35.74 -13.73 -29.25
CA SER A 301 -35.56 -12.74 -28.19
C SER A 301 -36.91 -12.25 -27.69
N ILE A 302 -37.03 -12.02 -26.38
CA ILE A 302 -38.25 -11.57 -25.72
C ILE A 302 -37.92 -10.35 -24.85
N ALA A 303 -38.58 -9.21 -25.13
CA ALA A 303 -38.47 -7.98 -24.35
C ALA A 303 -39.72 -7.81 -23.47
N ASP A 304 -39.61 -8.24 -22.21
CA ASP A 304 -40.68 -8.22 -21.19
C ASP A 304 -40.43 -7.23 -20.04
N THR A 305 -39.25 -6.60 -19.99
CA THR A 305 -38.89 -5.69 -18.90
C THR A 305 -39.36 -4.27 -19.22
N ALA A 306 -40.37 -3.79 -18.50
CA ALA A 306 -40.92 -2.45 -18.66
C ALA A 306 -40.01 -1.35 -18.08
N ALA A 307 -40.37 -0.09 -18.36
CA ALA A 307 -39.78 1.09 -17.74
C ALA A 307 -39.89 1.06 -16.20
N GLY A 308 -39.02 1.81 -15.53
CA GLY A 308 -38.99 1.93 -14.07
C GLY A 308 -38.23 0.83 -13.35
N SER A 309 -37.57 -0.07 -14.09
CA SER A 309 -36.75 -1.14 -13.53
C SER A 309 -35.48 -0.58 -12.90
N VAL A 310 -35.25 -0.87 -11.62
CA VAL A 310 -34.12 -0.35 -10.84
C VAL A 310 -32.91 -1.28 -10.95
N GLY A 311 -31.73 -0.70 -11.18
CA GLY A 311 -30.45 -1.38 -11.28
C GLY A 311 -29.88 -1.85 -9.94
N TYR A 312 -28.87 -2.71 -10.00
CA TYR A 312 -28.19 -3.26 -8.83
C TYR A 312 -27.02 -2.37 -8.36
N ASN A 313 -26.94 -2.06 -7.07
CA ASN A 313 -25.86 -1.30 -6.46
C ASN A 313 -24.91 -2.22 -5.66
N PRO A 314 -23.67 -2.44 -6.14
CA PRO A 314 -22.71 -3.33 -5.49
C PRO A 314 -22.18 -2.81 -4.14
N LEU A 315 -22.23 -1.49 -3.89
CA LEU A 315 -21.74 -0.91 -2.62
C LEU A 315 -22.66 -1.26 -1.45
N THR A 316 -23.97 -1.26 -1.69
CA THR A 316 -24.99 -1.55 -0.68
C THR A 316 -25.49 -2.99 -0.75
N ASN A 317 -25.05 -3.79 -1.72
CA ASN A 317 -25.54 -5.14 -2.00
C ASN A 317 -27.09 -5.18 -2.12
N ALA A 318 -27.66 -4.18 -2.80
CA ALA A 318 -29.11 -3.98 -2.91
C ALA A 318 -29.46 -3.26 -4.23
N VAL A 319 -30.75 -3.17 -4.57
CA VAL A 319 -31.22 -2.30 -5.66
C VAL A 319 -30.88 -0.84 -5.36
N ALA A 320 -30.51 -0.07 -6.38
CA ALA A 320 -29.93 1.26 -6.26
C ALA A 320 -30.86 2.37 -5.69
N GLY A 321 -32.07 2.03 -5.21
CA GLY A 321 -33.09 3.01 -4.82
C GLY A 321 -33.55 3.88 -5.99
N ASP A 322 -34.26 4.97 -5.72
CA ASP A 322 -34.75 5.92 -6.75
C ASP A 322 -33.65 6.95 -7.12
N SER A 323 -32.53 6.44 -7.65
CA SER A 323 -31.30 7.20 -7.93
C SER A 323 -31.26 7.84 -9.33
N GLY A 324 -32.43 8.13 -9.90
CA GLY A 324 -32.56 8.78 -11.20
C GLY A 324 -32.29 7.87 -12.40
N TYR A 325 -32.24 8.45 -13.61
CA TYR A 325 -32.22 7.72 -14.89
C TYR A 325 -30.93 6.91 -15.16
N VAL A 326 -29.84 7.19 -14.43
CA VAL A 326 -28.59 6.40 -14.51
C VAL A 326 -28.80 5.00 -13.93
N TRP A 327 -29.66 4.87 -12.92
CA TRP A 327 -29.89 3.62 -12.19
C TRP A 327 -31.27 3.02 -12.42
N LYS A 328 -32.19 3.74 -13.07
CA LYS A 328 -33.57 3.32 -13.29
C LYS A 328 -33.96 3.51 -14.75
N SER A 329 -34.45 2.45 -15.39
CA SER A 329 -34.86 2.52 -16.80
C SER A 329 -36.02 3.49 -17.00
N THR A 330 -35.98 4.28 -18.08
CA THR A 330 -37.07 5.19 -18.46
C THR A 330 -38.02 4.59 -19.49
N TYR A 331 -37.57 3.57 -20.23
CA TYR A 331 -38.33 2.85 -21.26
C TYR A 331 -38.16 1.33 -21.13
N GLY A 332 -38.90 0.59 -21.94
CA GLY A 332 -38.77 -0.87 -22.06
C GLY A 332 -37.35 -1.29 -22.44
N ALA A 333 -36.93 -2.46 -21.99
CA ALA A 333 -35.59 -2.95 -22.23
C ALA A 333 -35.33 -3.34 -23.69
N VAL A 334 -34.07 -3.24 -24.10
CA VAL A 334 -33.54 -3.94 -25.28
C VAL A 334 -33.12 -5.35 -24.85
N SER A 335 -33.84 -6.35 -25.35
CA SER A 335 -33.55 -7.76 -25.10
C SER A 335 -32.89 -8.42 -26.30
N VAL A 336 -31.75 -9.07 -26.05
CA VAL A 336 -31.02 -9.88 -27.04
C VAL A 336 -31.18 -11.37 -26.79
N GLY A 337 -32.17 -11.80 -26.00
CA GLY A 337 -32.38 -13.18 -25.61
C GLY A 337 -33.74 -13.45 -24.96
N ASP A 338 -33.89 -14.60 -24.32
CA ASP A 338 -35.08 -15.00 -23.55
C ASP A 338 -34.59 -15.47 -22.19
N VAL A 339 -34.46 -14.52 -21.27
CA VAL A 339 -33.89 -14.74 -19.93
C VAL A 339 -34.74 -15.72 -19.12
N ALA A 340 -36.07 -15.67 -19.28
CA ALA A 340 -37.00 -16.58 -18.63
C ALA A 340 -36.79 -18.05 -19.06
N LYS A 341 -36.20 -18.28 -20.25
CA LYS A 341 -35.82 -19.61 -20.75
C LYS A 341 -34.30 -19.82 -20.82
N SER A 342 -33.52 -19.05 -20.05
CA SER A 342 -32.05 -19.14 -19.98
C SER A 342 -31.34 -19.02 -21.33
N LYS A 343 -31.90 -18.23 -22.27
CA LYS A 343 -31.27 -17.94 -23.56
C LYS A 343 -30.67 -16.55 -23.53
N SER A 344 -29.35 -16.47 -23.61
CA SER A 344 -28.61 -15.21 -23.67
C SER A 344 -27.73 -15.15 -24.91
N ARG A 345 -27.30 -13.94 -25.28
CA ARG A 345 -26.30 -13.70 -26.32
C ARG A 345 -25.17 -12.85 -25.77
N GLN A 346 -23.96 -13.07 -26.27
CA GLN A 346 -22.89 -12.10 -26.11
C GLN A 346 -23.14 -10.89 -27.01
N ILE A 347 -22.81 -9.70 -26.52
CA ILE A 347 -22.72 -8.48 -27.32
C ILE A 347 -21.22 -8.21 -27.50
N VAL A 348 -20.74 -8.33 -28.75
CA VAL A 348 -19.32 -8.20 -29.10
C VAL A 348 -19.06 -6.89 -29.84
N GLY A 349 -17.80 -6.45 -29.91
CA GLY A 349 -17.44 -5.17 -30.52
C GLY A 349 -17.77 -3.94 -29.67
N VAL A 350 -17.97 -4.11 -28.36
CA VAL A 350 -18.30 -3.02 -27.43
C VAL A 350 -17.02 -2.27 -27.01
N ALA A 351 -16.88 -1.02 -27.46
CA ALA A 351 -15.82 -0.11 -27.01
C ALA A 351 -15.95 0.19 -25.51
N ALA A 352 -14.88 0.69 -24.89
CA ALA A 352 -14.92 1.02 -23.46
C ALA A 352 -15.86 2.19 -23.20
N GLY A 353 -16.79 2.01 -22.25
CA GLY A 353 -17.73 3.06 -21.86
C GLY A 353 -17.02 4.25 -21.22
N THR A 354 -17.52 5.46 -21.49
CA THR A 354 -16.97 6.73 -21.00
C THR A 354 -17.94 7.45 -20.06
N ALA A 355 -19.24 7.44 -20.36
CA ALA A 355 -20.30 8.02 -19.53
C ALA A 355 -20.96 6.99 -18.59
N ASP A 356 -21.67 7.47 -17.57
CA ASP A 356 -22.33 6.62 -16.56
C ASP A 356 -23.37 5.64 -17.14
N THR A 357 -23.90 5.93 -18.34
CA THR A 357 -24.92 5.13 -19.03
C THR A 357 -24.36 4.25 -20.14
N ASP A 358 -23.05 4.23 -20.35
CA ASP A 358 -22.42 3.40 -21.37
C ASP A 358 -22.28 1.94 -20.89
N ALA A 359 -22.32 1.00 -21.82
CA ALA A 359 -22.03 -0.39 -21.51
C ALA A 359 -20.55 -0.56 -21.09
N VAL A 360 -20.31 -1.28 -19.99
CA VAL A 360 -18.96 -1.64 -19.54
C VAL A 360 -18.50 -2.89 -20.29
N ASN A 361 -17.32 -2.84 -20.91
CA ASN A 361 -16.74 -4.01 -21.56
C ASN A 361 -15.83 -4.82 -20.61
N ILE A 362 -15.43 -6.03 -21.04
CA ILE A 362 -14.61 -6.94 -20.23
C ILE A 362 -13.20 -6.39 -19.98
N ALA A 363 -12.66 -5.51 -20.83
CA ALA A 363 -11.34 -4.92 -20.59
C ALA A 363 -11.36 -3.99 -19.36
N GLN A 364 -12.37 -3.12 -19.25
CA GLN A 364 -12.56 -2.26 -18.07
C GLN A 364 -12.70 -3.07 -16.78
N LEU A 365 -13.49 -4.16 -16.82
CA LEU A 365 -13.67 -5.02 -15.65
C LEU A 365 -12.39 -5.79 -15.27
N LYS A 366 -11.60 -6.27 -16.25
CA LYS A 366 -10.31 -6.92 -16.01
C LYS A 366 -9.30 -5.95 -15.39
N GLU A 367 -9.23 -4.72 -15.88
CA GLU A 367 -8.37 -3.67 -15.30
C GLU A 367 -8.77 -3.35 -13.85
N LEU A 368 -10.07 -3.22 -13.58
CA LEU A 368 -10.57 -3.04 -12.21
C LEU A 368 -10.16 -4.21 -11.30
N ARG A 369 -10.29 -5.46 -11.77
CA ARG A 369 -9.86 -6.64 -11.02
C ARG A 369 -8.36 -6.63 -10.76
N THR A 370 -7.55 -6.28 -11.75
CA THR A 370 -6.09 -6.14 -11.61
C THR A 370 -5.74 -5.07 -10.58
N PHE A 371 -6.45 -3.93 -10.60
CA PHE A 371 -6.26 -2.87 -9.62
C PHE A 371 -6.61 -3.34 -8.20
N ALA A 372 -7.79 -3.94 -8.01
CA ALA A 372 -8.23 -4.46 -6.72
C ALA A 372 -7.28 -5.53 -6.16
N ALA A 373 -6.72 -6.38 -7.02
CA ALA A 373 -5.77 -7.43 -6.64
C ALA A 373 -4.40 -6.90 -6.18
N LYS A 374 -4.05 -5.62 -6.42
CA LYS A 374 -2.74 -5.06 -6.00
C LYS A 374 -2.59 -4.90 -4.49
N GLY A 375 -3.69 -4.86 -3.74
CA GLY A 375 -3.64 -4.70 -2.28
C GLY A 375 -2.96 -3.40 -1.83
N TRP A 376 -2.39 -3.42 -0.62
CA TRP A 376 -1.60 -2.32 -0.04
C TRP A 376 -0.23 -2.83 0.42
N LYS A 377 0.77 -1.96 0.64
CA LYS A 377 2.11 -2.37 1.08
C LYS A 377 2.38 -2.03 2.54
N ILE A 378 2.99 -2.95 3.28
CA ILE A 378 3.52 -2.74 4.64
C ILE A 378 5.05 -2.77 4.62
N SER A 379 5.69 -1.87 5.36
CA SER A 379 7.13 -1.87 5.60
C SER A 379 7.42 -1.51 7.04
N VAL A 380 8.56 -1.95 7.56
CA VAL A 380 9.01 -1.63 8.92
C VAL A 380 10.38 -0.97 8.82
N ASN A 381 10.53 0.21 9.42
CA ASN A 381 11.77 1.00 9.37
C ASN A 381 12.27 1.25 7.94
N ASN A 382 11.35 1.54 7.01
CA ASN A 382 11.62 1.73 5.57
C ASN A 382 12.30 0.53 4.88
N LYS A 383 12.14 -0.69 5.42
CA LYS A 383 12.68 -1.94 4.88
C LYS A 383 11.59 -2.98 4.69
N ASN A 384 11.90 -4.03 3.91
CA ASN A 384 11.05 -5.21 3.71
C ASN A 384 9.62 -4.87 3.29
N ALA A 385 9.47 -4.03 2.26
CA ALA A 385 8.15 -3.66 1.75
C ALA A 385 7.47 -4.88 1.11
N THR A 386 6.36 -5.31 1.72
CA THR A 386 5.59 -6.49 1.30
C THR A 386 4.18 -6.08 0.93
N VAL A 387 3.64 -6.63 -0.16
CA VAL A 387 2.24 -6.43 -0.53
C VAL A 387 1.36 -7.30 0.37
N VAL A 388 0.31 -6.70 0.92
CA VAL A 388 -0.81 -7.33 1.61
C VAL A 388 -1.99 -7.29 0.66
N SER A 389 -2.31 -8.44 0.09
CA SER A 389 -3.44 -8.65 -0.82
C SER A 389 -4.77 -8.57 -0.09
N ILE A 390 -5.88 -8.56 -0.81
CA ILE A 390 -7.22 -8.38 -0.23
C ILE A 390 -7.64 -9.48 0.76
N ASP A 391 -7.09 -10.69 0.61
CA ASP A 391 -7.38 -11.85 1.47
C ASP A 391 -6.24 -12.18 2.44
N ASP A 392 -5.17 -11.37 2.45
CA ASP A 392 -4.02 -11.62 3.31
C ASP A 392 -4.29 -11.16 4.75
N THR A 393 -3.74 -11.90 5.72
CA THR A 393 -3.77 -11.51 7.15
C THR A 393 -2.43 -10.90 7.57
N VAL A 394 -2.47 -9.74 8.22
CA VAL A 394 -1.32 -9.16 8.91
C VAL A 394 -1.42 -9.50 10.39
N ASP A 395 -0.54 -10.37 10.85
CA ASP A 395 -0.40 -10.68 12.27
C ASP A 395 0.56 -9.71 12.96
N PHE A 396 0.14 -9.19 14.12
CA PHE A 396 0.97 -8.34 14.97
C PHE A 396 1.20 -9.08 16.28
N SER A 397 2.37 -9.72 16.40
CA SER A 397 2.77 -10.50 17.57
C SER A 397 3.87 -9.80 18.37
N ALA A 398 3.81 -9.96 19.69
CA ALA A 398 4.87 -9.49 20.58
C ALA A 398 6.01 -10.53 20.61
N GLY A 399 7.25 -10.07 20.48
CA GLY A 399 8.43 -10.96 20.53
C GLY A 399 8.79 -11.44 21.94
N SER A 400 8.17 -10.89 22.99
CA SER A 400 8.39 -11.27 24.39
C SER A 400 7.22 -10.84 25.27
N SER A 401 7.25 -11.24 26.55
CA SER A 401 6.26 -10.81 27.56
C SER A 401 6.38 -9.34 27.96
N ASN A 402 7.45 -8.64 27.60
CA ASN A 402 7.64 -7.23 27.94
C ASN A 402 6.69 -6.30 27.17
N PHE A 403 6.07 -6.79 26.09
CA PHE A 403 5.20 -6.01 25.24
C PHE A 403 3.88 -6.74 25.03
N THR A 404 2.78 -6.00 25.08
CA THR A 404 1.44 -6.53 24.90
C THR A 404 0.80 -5.91 23.67
N ILE A 405 0.23 -6.74 22.81
CA ILE A 405 -0.53 -6.33 21.64
C ILE A 405 -1.91 -6.93 21.78
N THR A 406 -2.95 -6.10 21.81
CA THR A 406 -4.34 -6.55 21.96
C THR A 406 -5.23 -5.93 20.90
N LYS A 407 -6.15 -6.71 20.34
CA LYS A 407 -7.16 -6.26 19.39
C LYS A 407 -8.53 -6.23 20.06
N GLY A 408 -9.22 -5.10 19.98
CA GLY A 408 -10.58 -4.97 20.51
C GLY A 408 -11.61 -5.69 19.66
N ASN A 409 -12.35 -6.64 20.26
CA ASN A 409 -13.32 -7.50 19.57
C ASN A 409 -14.53 -6.77 18.94
N LYS A 410 -14.79 -5.51 19.29
CA LYS A 410 -15.97 -4.75 18.83
C LYS A 410 -15.66 -3.52 17.98
N ASN A 411 -14.47 -2.94 18.11
CA ASN A 411 -14.10 -1.67 17.47
C ASN A 411 -12.89 -1.78 16.53
N ASN A 412 -12.26 -2.95 16.43
CA ASN A 412 -11.05 -3.19 15.65
C ASN A 412 -9.81 -2.39 16.08
N ASN A 413 -9.84 -1.75 17.26
CA ASN A 413 -8.67 -1.01 17.75
C ASN A 413 -7.54 -1.98 18.13
N MET A 414 -6.32 -1.67 17.71
CA MET A 414 -5.11 -2.33 18.19
C MET A 414 -4.50 -1.47 19.31
N LYS A 415 -4.17 -2.09 20.44
CA LYS A 415 -3.46 -1.45 21.55
C LYS A 415 -2.09 -2.09 21.72
N PHE A 416 -1.07 -1.25 21.76
CA PHE A 416 0.32 -1.59 21.98
C PHE A 416 0.74 -1.00 23.32
N ASP A 417 1.21 -1.84 24.24
CA ASP A 417 1.53 -1.40 25.61
C ASP A 417 2.75 -2.13 26.16
N LEU A 418 3.50 -1.46 27.02
CA LEU A 418 4.57 -2.06 27.79
C LEU A 418 3.99 -2.83 28.98
N ALA A 419 4.52 -4.02 29.28
CA ALA A 419 4.15 -4.75 30.47
C ALA A 419 4.57 -3.98 31.73
N LYS A 420 3.81 -4.15 32.82
CA LYS A 420 4.15 -3.52 34.12
C LYS A 420 5.42 -4.15 34.73
N ASP A 421 5.55 -5.45 34.54
CA ASP A 421 6.70 -6.24 34.96
C ASP A 421 7.56 -6.54 33.74
N LEU A 422 8.84 -6.15 33.80
CA LEU A 422 9.77 -6.29 32.70
C LEU A 422 10.86 -7.29 33.04
N VAL A 423 11.06 -8.25 32.17
CA VAL A 423 12.19 -9.17 32.20
C VAL A 423 13.28 -8.59 31.30
N LEU A 424 14.30 -8.01 31.91
CA LEU A 424 15.39 -7.31 31.23
C LEU A 424 16.73 -7.96 31.57
N VAL A 425 17.67 -7.88 30.63
CA VAL A 425 19.06 -8.28 30.87
C VAL A 425 19.81 -7.17 31.64
N SER A 426 19.59 -5.92 31.27
CA SER A 426 20.16 -4.75 31.95
C SER A 426 19.34 -3.49 31.73
N VAL A 427 19.48 -2.54 32.65
CA VAL A 427 18.98 -1.17 32.57
C VAL A 427 20.17 -0.24 32.71
N LYS A 428 20.37 0.64 31.74
CA LYS A 428 21.38 1.70 31.80
C LYS A 428 20.69 3.06 32.00
N ALA A 429 21.00 3.73 33.10
CA ALA A 429 20.47 5.05 33.43
C ALA A 429 21.64 5.98 33.78
N GLY A 430 22.05 6.82 32.83
CA GLY A 430 23.25 7.64 32.96
C GLY A 430 24.52 6.79 33.15
N SER A 431 25.24 7.04 34.26
CA SER A 431 26.42 6.28 34.66
C SER A 431 26.11 4.97 35.40
N GLY A 432 24.85 4.77 35.78
CA GLY A 432 24.39 3.57 36.48
C GLY A 432 24.00 2.45 35.52
N THR A 433 24.35 1.22 35.89
CA THR A 433 23.88 -0.01 35.26
C THR A 433 23.25 -0.89 36.33
N LEU A 434 22.03 -1.36 36.09
CA LEU A 434 21.38 -2.43 36.87
C LEU A 434 21.28 -3.67 35.98
N ASP A 435 21.86 -4.77 36.38
CA ASP A 435 21.79 -6.05 35.67
C ASP A 435 21.65 -7.23 36.65
N ALA A 436 21.84 -8.44 36.16
CA ALA A 436 21.75 -9.67 36.96
C ALA A 436 22.76 -9.72 38.14
N THR A 437 23.82 -8.90 38.13
CA THR A 437 24.82 -8.83 39.20
C THR A 437 24.49 -7.80 40.27
N GLY A 438 23.63 -6.83 39.98
CA GLY A 438 23.22 -5.75 40.88
C GLY A 438 23.30 -4.36 40.25
N LEU A 439 23.39 -3.32 41.10
CA LEU A 439 23.53 -1.92 40.71
C LEU A 439 25.00 -1.49 40.75
N VAL A 440 25.50 -0.98 39.63
CA VAL A 440 26.86 -0.43 39.50
C VAL A 440 26.79 1.02 39.04
N ILE A 441 27.32 1.94 39.84
CA ILE A 441 27.57 3.33 39.41
C ILE A 441 29.02 3.41 38.96
N LYS A 442 29.27 3.77 37.70
CA LYS A 442 30.63 3.93 37.16
C LYS A 442 31.45 4.87 38.05
N ASP A 443 32.65 4.42 38.42
CA ASP A 443 33.61 5.15 39.28
C ASP A 443 33.01 5.59 40.64
N GLY A 444 32.01 4.86 41.13
CA GLY A 444 31.26 5.16 42.34
C GLY A 444 30.77 3.91 43.09
N PRO A 445 29.70 4.05 43.91
CA PRO A 445 29.17 2.94 44.69
C PRO A 445 28.61 1.81 43.84
N LYS A 446 28.65 0.58 44.39
CA LYS A 446 28.03 -0.61 43.81
C LYS A 446 27.27 -1.38 44.88
N ILE A 447 26.12 -1.93 44.50
CA ILE A 447 25.34 -2.87 45.29
C ILE A 447 25.26 -4.14 44.46
N LEU A 448 26.06 -5.14 44.81
CA LEU A 448 26.20 -6.40 44.09
C LEU A 448 25.60 -7.54 44.90
N THR A 449 25.38 -8.68 44.27
CA THR A 449 25.03 -9.93 44.97
C THR A 449 26.06 -10.36 46.02
N THR A 450 27.30 -9.88 45.92
CA THR A 450 28.40 -10.12 46.85
C THR A 450 28.48 -9.10 48.00
N GLY A 451 27.73 -8.00 47.95
CA GLY A 451 27.74 -6.97 48.98
C GLY A 451 27.74 -5.53 48.44
N ILE A 452 28.08 -4.58 49.31
CA ILE A 452 28.08 -3.13 49.01
C ILE A 452 29.52 -2.62 48.94
N GLU A 453 29.89 -2.01 47.81
CA GLU A 453 31.14 -1.26 47.66
C GLU A 453 30.83 0.24 47.68
N ALA A 454 31.40 1.00 48.62
CA ALA A 454 31.16 2.45 48.73
C ALA A 454 31.89 3.28 47.66
N GLY A 455 32.74 2.68 46.82
CA GLY A 455 33.48 3.38 45.76
C GLY A 455 34.41 4.47 46.29
N ASN A 456 35.11 4.21 47.41
CA ASN A 456 35.97 5.18 48.11
C ASN A 456 35.24 6.47 48.53
N LYS A 457 33.92 6.40 48.77
CA LYS A 457 33.12 7.49 49.32
C LYS A 457 32.76 7.21 50.78
N LYS A 458 32.48 8.27 51.54
CA LYS A 458 31.91 8.14 52.88
C LYS A 458 30.47 7.63 52.77
N ILE A 459 30.11 6.68 53.63
CA ILE A 459 28.71 6.31 53.87
C ILE A 459 28.19 7.26 54.95
N THR A 460 27.39 8.26 54.55
CA THR A 460 26.81 9.24 55.47
C THR A 460 25.39 8.83 55.89
N GLY A 461 24.89 9.37 57.00
CA GLY A 461 23.55 9.02 57.51
C GLY A 461 23.48 7.66 58.20
N VAL A 462 24.61 7.12 58.67
CA VAL A 462 24.67 5.85 59.42
C VAL A 462 24.30 6.13 60.89
N ALA A 463 23.18 5.56 61.34
CA ALA A 463 22.75 5.60 62.74
C ALA A 463 23.71 4.79 63.64
N LYS A 464 23.61 4.96 64.97
CA LYS A 464 24.42 4.16 65.90
C LYS A 464 23.96 2.70 65.87
N GLY A 465 24.89 1.77 65.72
CA GLY A 465 24.63 0.34 65.80
C GLY A 465 24.41 -0.12 67.24
N THR A 466 23.44 -1.00 67.45
CA THR A 466 23.13 -1.60 68.76
C THR A 466 23.16 -3.14 68.72
N GLY A 467 22.90 -3.72 67.55
CA GLY A 467 23.04 -5.15 67.28
C GLY A 467 24.45 -5.53 66.80
N ALA A 468 24.77 -6.81 66.91
CA ALA A 468 26.10 -7.34 66.56
C ALA A 468 26.49 -7.17 65.07
N ASN A 469 25.50 -7.03 64.18
CA ASN A 469 25.71 -6.92 62.73
C ASN A 469 25.43 -5.49 62.21
N ASP A 470 25.21 -4.53 63.09
CA ASP A 470 24.98 -3.15 62.69
C ASP A 470 26.32 -2.48 62.30
N ALA A 471 26.24 -1.54 61.36
CA ALA A 471 27.39 -0.68 61.08
C ALA A 471 27.66 0.25 62.28
N VAL A 472 28.94 0.41 62.62
CA VAL A 472 29.38 1.39 63.62
C VAL A 472 29.56 2.74 62.94
N ASN A 473 28.95 3.79 63.49
CA ASN A 473 29.17 5.14 62.99
C ASN A 473 30.31 5.83 63.76
N PHE A 474 30.80 6.95 63.23
CA PHE A 474 31.94 7.66 63.82
C PHE A 474 31.68 8.18 65.24
N SER A 475 30.43 8.50 65.60
CA SER A 475 30.10 8.98 66.96
C SER A 475 30.32 7.91 68.03
N GLN A 476 30.06 6.63 67.73
CA GLN A 476 30.33 5.54 68.66
C GLN A 476 31.83 5.34 68.87
N LEU A 477 32.64 5.57 67.83
CA LEU A 477 34.09 5.49 67.95
C LEU A 477 34.65 6.64 68.82
N GLU A 478 34.09 7.85 68.69
CA GLU A 478 34.45 8.97 69.57
C GLU A 478 34.04 8.70 71.03
N GLU A 479 32.88 8.11 71.29
CA GLU A 479 32.45 7.72 72.65
C GLU A 479 33.41 6.70 73.30
N ILE A 480 33.85 5.69 72.53
CA ILE A 480 34.84 4.71 73.02
C ILE A 480 36.19 5.39 73.28
N LYS A 481 36.61 6.33 72.42
CA LYS A 481 37.87 7.08 72.59
C LYS A 481 37.87 7.89 73.88
N GLU A 482 36.75 8.52 74.23
CA GLU A 482 36.58 9.22 75.51
C GLU A 482 36.61 8.26 76.71
N GLN A 483 35.98 7.08 76.60
CA GLN A 483 36.01 6.05 77.65
C GLN A 483 37.43 5.51 77.89
N VAL A 484 38.20 5.25 76.82
CA VAL A 484 39.59 4.76 76.94
C VAL A 484 40.51 5.84 77.53
N ALA A 485 40.35 7.11 77.14
CA ALA A 485 41.16 8.20 77.68
C ALA A 485 40.87 8.48 79.16
N SER A 486 39.60 8.39 79.58
CA SER A 486 39.19 8.61 80.97
C SER A 486 39.64 7.49 81.91
N SER A 487 39.61 6.23 81.46
CA SER A 487 39.86 5.03 82.27
C SER A 487 41.33 4.63 82.49
N SER A 488 42.31 5.39 81.98
CA SER A 488 43.72 5.06 82.24
C SER A 488 44.06 5.19 83.73
N PHE A 489 44.28 4.09 84.44
CA PHE A 489 44.66 4.10 85.86
C PHE A 489 46.07 4.66 86.10
N VAL A 490 46.93 4.68 85.09
CA VAL A 490 48.25 5.29 85.15
C VAL A 490 48.26 6.46 84.18
N LYS A 491 48.41 7.69 84.70
CA LYS A 491 48.41 8.91 83.89
C LYS A 491 49.64 9.73 84.22
N GLN A 492 50.31 10.20 83.17
CA GLN A 492 51.27 11.28 83.32
C GLN A 492 50.49 12.60 83.36
N ASP A 493 50.65 13.32 84.45
CA ASP A 493 50.14 14.68 84.60
C ASP A 493 50.84 15.59 83.57
N ALA A 494 50.05 16.31 82.78
CA ALA A 494 50.55 17.04 81.62
C ALA A 494 51.49 18.19 82.01
N GLU A 495 51.33 18.76 83.19
CA GLU A 495 52.10 19.90 83.69
C GLU A 495 53.34 19.44 84.45
N THR A 496 53.14 18.63 85.50
CA THR A 496 54.23 18.19 86.40
C THR A 496 55.06 17.05 85.81
N LYS A 497 54.57 16.39 84.76
CA LYS A 497 55.13 15.16 84.18
C LYS A 497 55.19 13.99 85.18
N HIS A 498 54.55 14.12 86.35
CA HIS A 498 54.44 13.05 87.32
C HIS A 498 53.54 11.94 86.81
N ILE A 499 53.95 10.70 87.02
CA ILE A 499 53.10 9.54 86.80
C ILE A 499 52.29 9.33 88.07
N THR A 500 50.97 9.42 87.94
CA THR A 500 50.04 9.17 89.03
C THR A 500 49.28 7.88 88.77
N ILE A 501 48.94 7.18 89.85
CA ILE A 501 48.18 5.92 89.81
C ILE A 501 46.84 6.21 90.48
N GLY A 502 45.74 6.08 89.73
CA GLY A 502 44.38 6.23 90.25
C GLY A 502 44.02 7.65 90.71
N LYS A 503 44.71 8.72 90.28
CA LYS A 503 44.45 10.11 90.72
C LYS A 503 42.98 10.54 90.60
N GLU A 504 42.33 10.10 89.51
CA GLU A 504 40.93 10.43 89.20
C GLU A 504 39.95 9.31 89.64
N ALA A 505 40.44 8.30 90.35
CA ALA A 505 39.63 7.19 90.86
C ALA A 505 39.53 7.28 92.39
N GLU A 506 38.39 6.88 92.94
CA GLU A 506 38.22 6.76 94.39
C GLU A 506 38.96 5.54 94.96
N GLY A 507 39.21 5.53 96.27
CA GLY A 507 39.88 4.45 97.00
C GLY A 507 41.09 4.93 97.81
N ASP A 508 41.48 4.16 98.83
CA ASP A 508 42.57 4.48 99.76
C ASP A 508 43.73 3.46 99.70
N LYS A 509 43.60 2.41 98.89
CA LYS A 509 44.57 1.32 98.76
C LYS A 509 44.97 1.08 97.30
N ILE A 510 46.28 1.09 97.04
CA ILE A 510 46.87 0.54 95.82
C ILE A 510 47.32 -0.89 96.10
N ASP A 511 46.60 -1.88 95.56
CA ASP A 511 46.97 -3.29 95.68
C ASP A 511 47.73 -3.78 94.44
N ILE A 512 48.95 -4.26 94.65
CA ILE A 512 49.86 -4.69 93.58
C ILE A 512 50.11 -6.20 93.59
N VAL A 513 49.25 -7.00 94.24
CA VAL A 513 49.30 -8.47 94.10
C VAL A 513 48.97 -8.90 92.66
N ASN A 514 49.51 -10.03 92.21
CA ASN A 514 49.22 -10.55 90.86
C ASN A 514 47.90 -11.34 90.82
N ASN A 515 47.53 -11.85 89.64
CA ASN A 515 46.32 -12.66 89.45
C ASN A 515 46.33 -14.00 90.21
N LYS A 516 47.44 -14.34 90.90
CA LYS A 516 47.57 -15.49 91.81
C LYS A 516 47.62 -15.10 93.29
N GLY A 517 47.47 -13.80 93.61
CA GLY A 517 47.57 -13.29 94.99
C GLY A 517 49.00 -13.17 95.53
N GLU A 518 50.02 -13.31 94.69
CA GLU A 518 51.42 -13.22 95.11
C GLU A 518 51.86 -11.75 95.27
N LYS A 519 52.62 -11.46 96.34
CA LYS A 519 53.21 -10.13 96.60
C LYS A 519 54.27 -9.81 95.54
N ARG A 520 54.39 -8.54 95.15
CA ARG A 520 55.40 -8.05 94.20
C ARG A 520 56.47 -7.21 94.89
N VAL A 521 57.68 -7.23 94.35
CA VAL A 521 58.74 -6.28 94.69
C VAL A 521 58.58 -5.05 93.79
N ILE A 522 58.57 -3.86 94.39
CA ILE A 522 58.65 -2.60 93.65
C ILE A 522 60.13 -2.21 93.58
N SER A 523 60.68 -2.14 92.36
CA SER A 523 62.05 -1.71 92.11
C SER A 523 62.07 -0.37 91.37
N GLY A 524 63.22 0.32 91.38
CA GLY A 524 63.39 1.63 90.74
C GLY A 524 62.84 2.82 91.55
N ILE A 525 62.45 2.63 92.81
CA ILE A 525 62.10 3.73 93.72
C ILE A 525 63.37 4.45 94.17
N ALA A 526 63.40 5.78 94.07
CA ALA A 526 64.44 6.60 94.67
C ALA A 526 64.34 6.59 96.21
N ASN A 527 65.42 6.94 96.91
CA ASN A 527 65.36 7.10 98.37
C ASN A 527 64.36 8.20 98.74
N GLY A 528 63.36 7.88 99.57
CA GLY A 528 62.37 8.85 100.03
C GLY A 528 62.94 9.83 101.06
N ALA A 529 62.37 11.02 101.20
CA ALA A 529 62.74 11.94 102.26
C ALA A 529 62.45 11.33 103.65
N ILE A 530 63.36 11.51 104.61
CA ILE A 530 63.19 11.05 106.01
C ILE A 530 62.90 12.27 106.88
N SER A 531 61.62 12.46 107.24
CA SER A 531 61.13 13.49 108.15
C SER A 531 59.85 13.04 108.86
N ASP A 532 59.40 13.78 109.87
CA ASP A 532 58.16 13.52 110.61
C ASP A 532 56.88 13.78 109.79
N VAL A 533 57.01 14.34 108.59
CA VAL A 533 55.91 14.66 107.67
C VAL A 533 56.01 13.95 106.31
N SER A 534 56.98 13.07 106.10
CA SER A 534 57.19 12.41 104.81
C SER A 534 56.09 11.39 104.48
N THR A 535 55.60 11.42 103.24
CA THR A 535 54.64 10.46 102.67
C THR A 535 55.26 9.60 101.56
N GLU A 536 56.58 9.62 101.43
CA GLU A 536 57.31 8.90 100.40
C GLU A 536 57.64 7.46 100.83
N ALA A 537 57.77 6.55 99.87
CA ALA A 537 58.16 5.17 100.16
C ALA A 537 59.64 5.09 100.56
N MET A 538 59.94 4.40 101.66
CA MET A 538 61.31 4.11 102.08
C MET A 538 61.90 2.95 101.27
N THR A 539 63.11 3.10 100.75
CA THR A 539 63.80 1.99 100.08
C THR A 539 64.45 1.04 101.09
N GLY A 540 64.72 -0.20 100.66
CA GLY A 540 65.48 -1.15 101.48
C GLY A 540 66.89 -0.65 101.85
N TYR A 541 67.49 0.21 101.01
CA TYR A 541 68.78 0.85 101.30
C TYR A 541 68.72 1.78 102.50
N GLN A 542 67.67 2.61 102.61
CA GLN A 542 67.51 3.54 103.73
C GLN A 542 67.28 2.80 105.05
N LEU A 543 66.45 1.76 105.04
CA LEU A 543 66.24 0.90 106.21
C LEU A 543 67.54 0.18 106.62
N HIS A 544 68.32 -0.28 105.65
CA HIS A 544 69.62 -0.90 105.90
C HIS A 544 70.60 0.08 106.56
N GLN A 545 70.76 1.29 106.01
CA GLN A 545 71.60 2.34 106.58
C GLN A 545 71.20 2.69 108.01
N LEU A 546 69.89 2.82 108.28
CA LEU A 546 69.39 3.06 109.64
C LEU A 546 69.79 1.92 110.60
N GLY A 547 69.57 0.67 110.20
CA GLY A 547 69.97 -0.49 110.99
C GLY A 547 71.48 -0.57 111.23
N SER A 548 72.30 -0.30 110.21
CA SER A 548 73.76 -0.27 110.34
C SER A 548 74.25 0.83 111.29
N ASN A 549 73.65 2.03 111.23
CA ASN A 549 74.00 3.13 112.13
C ASN A 549 73.63 2.82 113.58
N ILE A 550 72.44 2.27 113.84
CA ILE A 550 72.02 1.86 115.17
C ILE A 550 72.94 0.77 115.74
N ALA A 551 73.31 -0.23 114.93
CA ALA A 551 74.27 -1.25 115.34
C ALA A 551 75.63 -0.64 115.73
N GLY A 552 76.08 0.37 114.98
CA GLY A 552 77.28 1.14 115.30
C GLY A 552 77.20 1.85 116.65
N TYR A 553 76.07 2.46 117.00
CA TYR A 553 75.86 3.11 118.30
C TYR A 553 75.82 2.13 119.48
N LEU A 554 75.30 0.91 119.27
CA LEU A 554 75.23 -0.10 120.32
C LEU A 554 76.61 -0.65 120.69
N GLY A 555 77.55 -0.74 119.75
CA GLY A 555 78.88 -1.30 120.02
C GLY A 555 78.82 -2.80 120.39
N GLY A 556 79.85 -3.33 121.05
CA GLY A 556 79.84 -4.71 121.56
C GLY A 556 79.71 -5.82 120.50
N GLY A 557 80.08 -5.55 119.23
CA GLY A 557 79.95 -6.52 118.13
C GLY A 557 78.57 -6.57 117.46
N ALA A 558 77.65 -5.65 117.80
CA ALA A 558 76.37 -5.55 117.12
C ALA A 558 76.53 -5.28 115.61
N SER A 559 75.67 -5.90 114.78
CA SER A 559 75.64 -5.66 113.34
C SER A 559 74.23 -5.82 112.77
N PHE A 560 73.97 -5.17 111.64
CA PHE A 560 72.74 -5.33 110.86
C PHE A 560 73.14 -5.61 109.41
N ASN A 561 72.88 -6.84 108.94
CA ASN A 561 73.25 -7.27 107.59
C ASN A 561 72.10 -8.07 106.96
N GLY A 562 71.72 -7.73 105.73
CA GLY A 562 70.66 -8.42 105.00
C GLY A 562 69.30 -8.45 105.73
N GLY A 563 69.00 -7.44 106.55
CA GLY A 563 67.77 -7.40 107.35
C GLY A 563 67.84 -8.17 108.68
N THR A 564 68.98 -8.78 109.03
CA THR A 564 69.15 -9.59 110.24
C THR A 564 70.00 -8.86 111.28
N TRP A 565 69.54 -8.88 112.54
CA TRP A 565 70.24 -8.30 113.68
C TRP A 565 71.19 -9.29 114.35
N THR A 566 72.43 -8.84 114.63
CA THR A 566 73.34 -9.48 115.58
C THR A 566 73.36 -8.65 116.87
N PRO A 567 72.98 -9.22 118.03
CA PRO A 567 72.90 -8.46 119.27
C PRO A 567 74.29 -8.06 119.79
N PRO A 568 74.41 -6.94 120.52
CA PRO A 568 75.66 -6.59 121.19
C PRO A 568 75.95 -7.54 122.36
N SER A 569 77.22 -7.83 122.60
CA SER A 569 77.71 -8.55 123.77
C SER A 569 78.60 -7.66 124.61
N PHE A 570 78.21 -7.41 125.86
CA PHE A 570 78.99 -6.62 126.80
C PHE A 570 79.44 -7.49 127.97
N LYS A 571 80.73 -7.42 128.31
CA LYS A 571 81.24 -7.95 129.58
C LYS A 571 81.24 -6.83 130.60
N VAL A 572 80.30 -6.87 131.55
CA VAL A 572 80.22 -5.89 132.64
C VAL A 572 81.24 -6.28 133.72
N LYS A 573 82.07 -5.32 134.14
CA LYS A 573 83.01 -5.50 135.26
C LYS A 573 82.33 -4.94 136.51
N THR A 574 81.94 -5.80 137.44
CA THR A 574 81.38 -5.38 138.74
C THR A 574 82.51 -4.96 139.67
N ALA A 575 82.47 -3.72 140.15
CA ALA A 575 83.29 -3.21 141.25
C ALA A 575 82.41 -2.38 142.17
#